data_AF-A0A9D3VUJ1-F1
#
_entry.id   AF-A0A9D3VUJ1-F1
#
_cell.length_a   1.000
_cell.length_b   1.000
_cell.length_c   1.000
_cell.angle_alpha   90.00
_cell.angle_beta   90.00
_cell.angle_gamma   90.00
#
_symmetry.space_group_name_H-M   'P 1'
#
loop_
_entity.id
_entity.type
_entity.pdbx_description
1 polymer ?
#
loop_
_entity_poly.entity_id
_entity_poly.type
_entity_poly.pdbx_seq_one_letter_code
_entity_poly.pdbx_strand_id
1 'polypeptide(L)'
;MAGRITLAQSVLLSIPNYFMQSLMIPRGVCLEIERLARQFIWGCKDGHSKVSLVGWDSICQPWARGGLGLTHLDKQNKSFLMKIGFSLVSKSDALWVHVLRSKYSWKEQLPDLISRSQCSHLWKSLSKIWPLFRENLIWSLGDGSTVKRWKDSWIPGMCPLASKIPFFSNLDLDCCVKEFVNLDGIWNLEMFRVWLLEDVICRIVSIPPSHPDARPDRVIWAQSYSGAFSIRSAYWALKKPT
;
A
#
# COMPACT_ATOMS: atom_id res chain seq x y z
N MET A 1 10.05 26.21 -21.98
CA MET A 1 9.53 24.86 -21.65
C MET A 1 9.11 24.73 -20.19
N ALA A 2 9.94 25.18 -19.24
CA ALA A 2 9.64 25.17 -17.81
C ALA A 2 8.28 25.80 -17.43
N GLY A 3 7.92 26.95 -18.01
CA GLY A 3 6.61 27.57 -17.76
C GLY A 3 5.40 26.72 -18.19
N ARG A 4 5.50 25.99 -19.31
CA ARG A 4 4.42 25.08 -19.75
C ARG A 4 4.31 23.86 -18.86
N ILE A 5 5.43 23.31 -18.40
CA ILE A 5 5.43 22.18 -17.46
C ILE A 5 4.77 22.61 -16.15
N THR A 6 5.14 23.79 -15.64
CA THR A 6 4.55 24.35 -14.41
C THR A 6 3.04 24.54 -14.56
N LEU A 7 2.58 25.12 -15.68
CA LEU A 7 1.15 25.30 -15.94
C LEU A 7 0.39 23.97 -16.12
N ALA A 8 1.00 22.99 -16.78
CA ALA A 8 0.42 21.66 -16.92
C ALA A 8 0.26 20.98 -15.55
N GLN A 9 1.24 21.12 -14.67
CA GLN A 9 1.19 20.57 -13.31
C GLN A 9 0.12 21.26 -12.46
N SER A 10 0.09 22.59 -12.48
CA SER A 10 -0.82 23.37 -11.62
C SER A 10 -2.28 23.29 -12.07
N VAL A 11 -2.54 23.11 -13.37
CA VAL A 11 -3.90 23.11 -13.93
C VAL A 11 -4.32 21.73 -14.44
N LEU A 12 -3.63 21.20 -15.48
CA LEU A 12 -4.08 20.00 -16.18
C LEU A 12 -3.99 18.74 -15.34
N LEU A 13 -2.98 18.63 -14.48
CA LEU A 13 -2.77 17.46 -13.63
C LEU A 13 -3.37 17.61 -12.23
N SER A 14 -3.75 18.81 -11.80
CA SER A 14 -4.40 19.04 -10.50
C SER A 14 -5.88 18.67 -10.51
N ILE A 15 -6.60 18.93 -11.63
CA ILE A 15 -8.01 18.58 -11.78
C ILE A 15 -8.25 17.07 -11.61
N PRO A 16 -7.53 16.16 -12.31
CA PRO A 16 -7.69 14.72 -12.11
C PRO A 16 -7.37 14.29 -10.68
N ASN A 17 -6.37 14.90 -10.03
CA ASN A 17 -6.01 14.57 -8.64
C ASN A 17 -7.16 14.82 -7.66
N TYR A 18 -8.01 15.81 -7.92
CA TYR A 18 -9.20 16.04 -7.10
C TYR A 18 -10.19 14.87 -7.24
N PHE A 19 -10.51 14.46 -8.48
CA PHE A 19 -11.42 13.33 -8.72
C PHE A 19 -10.86 12.00 -8.22
N MET A 20 -9.56 11.76 -8.36
CA MET A 20 -8.91 10.53 -7.90
C MET A 20 -9.03 10.31 -6.39
N GLN A 21 -9.25 11.36 -5.60
CA GLN A 21 -9.44 11.24 -4.15
C GLN A 21 -10.73 10.52 -3.76
N SER A 22 -11.73 10.47 -4.66
CA SER A 22 -13.04 9.87 -4.39
C SER A 22 -13.45 8.81 -5.41
N LEU A 23 -12.83 8.76 -6.59
CA LEU A 23 -13.26 7.91 -7.70
C LEU A 23 -12.07 7.35 -8.47
N MET A 24 -12.20 6.11 -8.96
CA MET A 24 -11.25 5.56 -9.92
C MET A 24 -11.56 6.06 -11.33
N ILE A 25 -10.74 6.98 -11.83
CA ILE A 25 -10.79 7.40 -13.24
C ILE A 25 -10.44 6.21 -14.16
N PRO A 26 -11.22 5.94 -15.23
CA PRO A 26 -10.89 4.89 -16.18
C PRO A 26 -9.52 5.12 -16.85
N ARG A 27 -8.76 4.04 -17.05
CA ARG A 27 -7.39 4.11 -17.63
C ARG A 27 -7.35 4.84 -18.97
N GLY A 28 -8.35 4.65 -19.83
CA GLY A 28 -8.43 5.35 -21.13
C GLY A 28 -8.48 6.87 -20.98
N VAL A 29 -9.26 7.36 -20.00
CA VAL A 29 -9.34 8.79 -19.70
C VAL A 29 -8.02 9.31 -19.12
N CYS A 30 -7.37 8.54 -18.24
CA CYS A 30 -6.03 8.89 -17.74
C CYS A 30 -5.01 9.05 -18.88
N LEU A 31 -4.99 8.09 -19.83
CA LEU A 31 -4.08 8.13 -20.97
C LEU A 31 -4.38 9.32 -21.89
N GLU A 32 -5.65 9.66 -22.07
CA GLU A 32 -6.05 10.82 -22.87
C GLU A 32 -5.64 12.15 -22.22
N ILE A 33 -5.80 12.28 -20.90
CA ILE A 33 -5.32 13.46 -20.16
C ILE A 33 -3.78 13.55 -20.25
N GLU A 34 -3.07 12.43 -20.10
CA GLU A 34 -1.60 12.40 -20.27
C GLU A 34 -1.19 12.80 -21.70
N ARG A 35 -1.95 12.38 -22.72
CA ARG A 35 -1.74 12.75 -24.13
C ARG A 35 -1.90 14.26 -24.34
N LEU A 36 -2.96 14.84 -23.82
CA LEU A 36 -3.21 16.30 -23.89
C LEU A 36 -2.14 17.09 -23.15
N ALA A 37 -1.75 16.65 -21.94
CA ALA A 37 -0.66 17.27 -21.19
C ALA A 37 0.66 17.23 -21.96
N ARG A 38 0.98 16.09 -22.60
CA ARG A 38 2.18 15.94 -23.43
C ARG A 38 2.16 16.87 -24.64
N GLN A 39 1.03 16.94 -25.36
CA GLN A 39 0.87 17.85 -26.49
C GLN A 39 1.02 19.32 -26.08
N PHE A 40 0.47 19.69 -24.92
CA PHE A 40 0.63 21.03 -24.39
C PHE A 40 2.10 21.35 -24.05
N ILE A 41 2.80 20.44 -23.37
CA ILE A 41 4.21 20.63 -22.97
C ILE A 41 5.10 20.81 -24.20
N TRP A 42 5.02 19.90 -25.18
CA TRP A 42 5.86 19.93 -26.38
C TRP A 42 5.39 20.96 -27.43
N GLY A 43 4.15 21.45 -27.30
CA GLY A 43 3.56 22.45 -28.16
C GLY A 43 3.06 21.86 -29.48
N CYS A 44 1.78 21.51 -29.51
CA CYS A 44 1.01 21.49 -30.75
C CYS A 44 0.70 22.93 -31.19
N LYS A 45 0.94 23.23 -32.47
CA LYS A 45 0.30 24.35 -33.17
C LYS A 45 -0.40 23.76 -34.39
N ASP A 46 -1.65 24.16 -34.61
CA ASP A 46 -2.39 24.00 -35.87
C ASP A 46 -2.25 22.62 -36.54
N GLY A 47 -2.64 21.55 -35.83
CA GLY A 47 -2.68 20.19 -36.39
C GLY A 47 -1.34 19.47 -36.50
N HIS A 48 -0.20 20.14 -36.27
CA HIS A 48 1.12 19.52 -36.28
C HIS A 48 1.63 19.28 -34.85
N SER A 49 1.66 18.01 -34.45
CA SER A 49 2.30 17.59 -33.21
C SER A 49 3.82 17.69 -33.35
N LYS A 50 4.47 18.57 -32.57
CA LYS A 50 5.91 18.47 -32.38
C LYS A 50 6.24 17.10 -31.75
N VAL A 51 7.24 16.43 -32.29
CA VAL A 51 7.68 15.13 -31.78
C VAL A 51 8.17 15.31 -30.34
N SER A 52 7.69 14.45 -29.43
CA SER A 52 8.17 14.39 -28.06
C SER A 52 9.62 13.88 -28.08
N LEU A 53 10.58 14.77 -27.83
CA LEU A 53 12.02 14.43 -27.84
C LEU A 53 12.42 13.54 -26.65
N VAL A 54 11.62 13.54 -25.58
CA VAL A 54 11.87 12.76 -24.37
C VAL A 54 10.67 11.84 -24.10
N GLY A 55 10.95 10.58 -23.77
CA GLY A 55 9.93 9.61 -23.38
C GLY A 55 9.22 10.00 -22.09
N TRP A 56 7.91 9.77 -22.01
CA TRP A 56 7.10 10.16 -20.86
C TRP A 56 7.56 9.50 -19.55
N ASP A 57 8.04 8.25 -19.61
CA ASP A 57 8.58 7.55 -18.44
C ASP A 57 9.82 8.24 -17.84
N SER A 58 10.62 8.90 -18.68
CA SER A 58 11.78 9.70 -18.26
C SER A 58 11.33 10.99 -17.59
N ILE A 59 10.34 11.67 -18.19
CA ILE A 59 9.74 12.87 -17.62
C ILE A 59 9.08 12.60 -16.26
N CYS A 60 8.44 11.42 -16.11
CA CYS A 60 7.78 10.99 -14.88
C CYS A 60 8.75 10.41 -13.82
N GLN A 61 10.06 10.62 -13.95
CA GLN A 61 11.02 10.33 -12.89
C GLN A 61 11.07 11.47 -11.84
N PRO A 62 11.60 11.22 -10.64
CA PRO A 62 11.88 12.29 -9.69
C PRO A 62 12.94 13.25 -10.27
N TRP A 63 12.94 14.49 -9.76
CA TRP A 63 13.99 15.47 -10.04
C TRP A 63 15.41 14.92 -9.79
N ALA A 64 15.59 14.14 -8.73
CA ALA A 64 16.86 13.49 -8.40
C ALA A 64 17.36 12.47 -9.46
N ARG A 65 16.49 12.02 -10.38
CA ARG A 65 16.83 11.13 -11.49
C ARG A 65 16.65 11.81 -12.86
N GLY A 66 16.69 13.14 -12.90
CA GLY A 66 16.57 13.92 -14.14
C GLY A 66 15.15 14.03 -14.72
N GLY A 67 14.12 13.63 -13.97
CA GLY A 67 12.73 13.81 -14.38
C GLY A 67 12.16 15.17 -13.98
N LEU A 68 10.94 15.47 -14.44
CA LEU A 68 10.28 16.77 -14.26
C LEU A 68 9.20 16.74 -13.16
N GLY A 69 9.12 15.65 -12.38
CA GLY A 69 8.14 15.52 -11.32
C GLY A 69 6.70 15.32 -11.80
N LEU A 70 6.49 14.97 -13.07
CA LEU A 70 5.20 14.46 -13.55
C LEU A 70 4.98 13.03 -13.07
N THR A 71 3.74 12.59 -13.11
CA THR A 71 3.31 11.27 -12.63
C THR A 71 2.43 10.61 -13.67
N HIS A 72 2.50 9.28 -13.75
CA HIS A 72 1.49 8.52 -14.50
C HIS A 72 0.17 8.56 -13.73
N LEU A 73 -0.87 9.08 -14.37
CA LEU A 73 -2.20 9.23 -13.81
C LEU A 73 -2.82 7.88 -13.43
N ASP A 74 -2.54 6.79 -14.16
CA ASP A 74 -3.01 5.45 -13.77
C ASP A 74 -2.43 4.99 -12.43
N LYS A 75 -1.11 5.15 -12.24
CA LYS A 75 -0.43 4.79 -10.98
C LYS A 75 -0.83 5.75 -9.85
N GLN A 76 -0.99 7.03 -10.16
CA GLN A 76 -1.43 8.02 -9.19
C GLN A 76 -2.86 7.74 -8.71
N ASN A 77 -3.77 7.41 -9.62
CA ASN A 77 -5.14 7.03 -9.29
C ASN A 77 -5.18 5.80 -8.36
N LYS A 78 -4.39 4.76 -8.67
CA LYS A 78 -4.23 3.59 -7.77
C LYS A 78 -3.67 3.99 -6.39
N SER A 79 -2.70 4.89 -6.33
CA SER A 79 -2.14 5.37 -5.05
C SER A 79 -3.16 6.15 -4.21
N PHE A 80 -4.10 6.88 -4.83
CA PHE A 80 -5.21 7.50 -4.10
C PHE A 80 -6.19 6.46 -3.55
N LEU A 81 -6.52 5.42 -4.32
CA LEU A 81 -7.33 4.31 -3.80
C LEU A 81 -6.64 3.60 -2.64
N MET A 82 -5.31 3.41 -2.69
CA MET A 82 -4.53 2.89 -1.57
C MET A 82 -4.61 3.79 -0.34
N LYS A 83 -4.70 5.12 -0.49
CA LYS A 83 -4.91 6.05 0.63
C LYS A 83 -6.25 5.81 1.32
N ILE A 84 -7.30 5.54 0.55
CA ILE A 84 -8.63 5.21 1.06
C ILE A 84 -8.56 3.86 1.79
N GLY A 85 -7.95 2.85 1.16
CA GLY A 85 -7.73 1.53 1.76
C GLY A 85 -6.95 1.60 3.08
N PHE A 86 -5.87 2.38 3.11
CA PHE A 86 -5.07 2.57 4.33
C PHE A 86 -5.86 3.25 5.44
N SER A 87 -6.70 4.24 5.09
CA SER A 87 -7.58 4.87 6.08
C SER A 87 -8.65 3.90 6.60
N LEU A 88 -9.19 3.04 5.74
CA LEU A 88 -10.11 1.98 6.13
C LEU A 88 -9.49 0.96 7.07
N VAL A 89 -8.17 0.79 7.08
CA VAL A 89 -7.46 -0.12 8.01
C VAL A 89 -7.02 0.61 9.28
N SER A 90 -6.43 1.79 9.15
CA SER A 90 -5.74 2.50 10.23
C SER A 90 -6.60 3.49 11.03
N LYS A 91 -7.69 4.02 10.45
CA LYS A 91 -8.53 5.07 11.06
C LYS A 91 -9.92 4.55 11.38
N SER A 92 -10.02 3.64 12.35
CA SER A 92 -11.30 3.07 12.81
C SER A 92 -12.34 4.12 13.23
N ASP A 93 -11.88 5.26 13.74
CA ASP A 93 -12.73 6.21 14.45
C ASP A 93 -13.39 7.26 13.53
N ALA A 94 -13.00 7.29 12.25
CA ALA A 94 -13.60 8.20 11.29
C ALA A 94 -15.00 7.74 10.89
N LEU A 95 -16.01 8.62 10.95
CA LEU A 95 -17.41 8.29 10.64
C LEU A 95 -17.59 7.63 9.27
N TRP A 96 -16.92 8.14 8.23
CA TRP A 96 -17.02 7.57 6.88
C TRP A 96 -16.41 6.16 6.81
N VAL A 97 -15.40 5.85 7.62
CA VAL A 97 -14.82 4.51 7.74
C VAL A 97 -15.82 3.58 8.41
N HIS A 98 -16.46 4.03 9.50
CA HIS A 98 -17.49 3.25 10.19
C HIS A 98 -18.67 2.90 9.27
N VAL A 99 -19.17 3.89 8.51
CA VAL A 99 -20.26 3.68 7.53
C VAL A 99 -19.86 2.66 6.47
N LEU A 100 -18.66 2.77 5.89
CA LEU A 100 -18.21 1.82 4.86
C LEU A 100 -17.97 0.43 5.43
N ARG A 101 -17.32 0.33 6.60
CA ARG A 101 -17.08 -0.95 7.28
C ARG A 101 -18.39 -1.66 7.61
N SER A 102 -19.37 -0.93 8.15
CA SER A 102 -20.69 -1.46 8.45
C SER A 102 -21.44 -1.91 7.18
N LYS A 103 -21.50 -1.06 6.17
CA LYS A 103 -22.17 -1.34 4.88
C LYS A 103 -21.66 -2.60 4.19
N TYR A 104 -20.36 -2.86 4.26
CA TYR A 104 -19.72 -3.99 3.57
C TYR A 104 -19.34 -5.14 4.51
N SER A 105 -19.86 -5.14 5.75
CA SER A 105 -19.64 -6.17 6.76
C SER A 105 -18.15 -6.48 7.01
N TRP A 106 -17.37 -5.42 7.18
CA TRP A 106 -15.94 -5.47 7.50
C TRP A 106 -15.75 -5.74 9.00
N LYS A 107 -15.24 -6.94 9.33
CA LYS A 107 -15.10 -7.39 10.73
C LYS A 107 -13.66 -7.32 11.25
N GLU A 108 -12.71 -7.77 10.44
CA GLU A 108 -11.29 -7.85 10.82
C GLU A 108 -10.58 -6.51 10.57
N GLN A 109 -9.46 -6.25 11.23
CA GLN A 109 -8.69 -5.04 10.96
C GLN A 109 -8.08 -5.05 9.55
N LEU A 110 -7.65 -6.21 9.05
CA LEU A 110 -7.09 -6.40 7.71
C LEU A 110 -7.67 -7.65 6.98
N PRO A 111 -8.88 -7.57 6.42
CA PRO A 111 -9.57 -8.72 5.82
C PRO A 111 -8.90 -9.20 4.53
N ASP A 112 -8.73 -10.51 4.33
CA ASP A 112 -8.12 -11.16 3.14
C ASP A 112 -8.69 -10.70 1.79
N LEU A 113 -10.01 -10.63 1.70
CA LEU A 113 -10.73 -10.16 0.53
C LEU A 113 -11.88 -9.25 0.94
N ILE A 114 -12.10 -8.20 0.16
CA ILE A 114 -13.16 -7.20 0.41
C ILE A 114 -14.26 -7.21 -0.67
N SER A 115 -14.21 -8.17 -1.59
CA SER A 115 -15.13 -8.27 -2.73
C SER A 115 -16.57 -8.50 -2.30
N ARG A 116 -17.51 -7.79 -2.95
CA ARG A 116 -18.96 -7.88 -2.71
C ARG A 116 -19.70 -7.80 -4.05
N SER A 117 -20.76 -8.59 -4.20
CA SER A 117 -21.54 -8.70 -5.45
C SER A 117 -22.22 -7.39 -5.83
N GLN A 118 -22.90 -6.75 -4.88
CA GLN A 118 -23.50 -5.42 -5.03
C GLN A 118 -22.67 -4.40 -4.25
N CYS A 119 -21.89 -3.58 -4.97
CA CYS A 119 -21.03 -2.59 -4.35
C CYS A 119 -20.89 -1.31 -5.18
N SER A 120 -20.47 -0.22 -4.53
CA SER A 120 -20.26 1.06 -5.20
C SER A 120 -19.05 0.99 -6.14
N HIS A 121 -18.97 1.90 -7.11
CA HIS A 121 -17.82 1.97 -8.02
C HIS A 121 -16.49 2.12 -7.27
N LEU A 122 -16.47 2.90 -6.19
CA LEU A 122 -15.30 3.03 -5.31
C LEU A 122 -14.93 1.69 -4.67
N TRP A 123 -15.90 0.97 -4.10
CA TRP A 123 -15.64 -0.31 -3.44
C TRP A 123 -15.18 -1.39 -4.43
N LYS A 124 -15.80 -1.43 -5.62
CA LYS A 124 -15.39 -2.33 -6.70
C LYS A 124 -13.95 -2.06 -7.15
N SER A 125 -13.58 -0.78 -7.25
CA SER A 125 -12.22 -0.35 -7.63
C SER A 125 -11.21 -0.68 -6.54
N LEU A 126 -11.56 -0.42 -5.27
CA LEU A 126 -10.75 -0.76 -4.12
C LEU A 126 -10.53 -2.27 -4.02
N SER A 127 -11.58 -3.08 -4.21
CA SER A 127 -11.48 -4.55 -4.20
C SER A 127 -10.54 -5.10 -5.26
N LYS A 128 -10.46 -4.46 -6.45
CA LYS A 128 -9.55 -4.86 -7.51
C LYS A 128 -8.08 -4.61 -7.15
N ILE A 129 -7.79 -3.49 -6.49
CA ILE A 129 -6.43 -3.14 -6.10
C ILE A 129 -6.04 -3.72 -4.72
N TRP A 130 -6.99 -4.31 -4.00
CA TRP A 130 -6.82 -4.77 -2.62
C TRP A 130 -5.65 -5.76 -2.44
N PRO A 131 -5.46 -6.79 -3.29
CA PRO A 131 -4.33 -7.71 -3.13
C PRO A 131 -2.98 -6.98 -3.24
N LEU A 132 -2.83 -6.16 -4.28
CA LEU A 132 -1.64 -5.34 -4.51
C LEU A 132 -1.38 -4.34 -3.38
N PHE A 133 -2.45 -3.80 -2.79
CA PHE A 133 -2.34 -2.92 -1.64
C PHE A 133 -1.87 -3.67 -0.38
N ARG A 134 -2.40 -4.87 -0.11
CA ARG A 134 -2.03 -5.68 1.06
C ARG A 134 -0.55 -6.07 1.04
N GLU A 135 0.01 -6.38 -0.12
CA GLU A 135 1.45 -6.69 -0.27
C GLU A 135 2.38 -5.58 0.25
N ASN A 136 1.87 -4.35 0.36
CA ASN A 136 2.61 -3.19 0.85
C ASN A 136 2.27 -2.80 2.29
N LEU A 137 1.50 -3.64 2.99
CA LEU A 137 1.16 -3.50 4.40
C LEU A 137 1.94 -4.49 5.24
N ILE A 138 2.27 -4.06 6.45
CA ILE A 138 2.92 -4.89 7.46
C ILE A 138 2.33 -4.55 8.82
N TRP A 139 2.28 -5.53 9.70
CA TRP A 139 1.89 -5.35 11.09
C TRP A 139 3.06 -4.85 11.93
N SER A 140 2.81 -3.81 12.71
CA SER A 140 3.66 -3.36 13.80
C SER A 140 3.15 -4.02 15.08
N LEU A 141 3.99 -4.85 15.69
CA LEU A 141 3.67 -5.50 16.95
C LEU A 141 3.49 -4.50 18.08
N GLY A 142 2.50 -4.75 18.91
CA GLY A 142 2.24 -4.07 20.16
C GLY A 142 1.97 -5.09 21.26
N ASP A 143 0.70 -5.34 21.55
CA ASP A 143 0.23 -6.36 22.49
C ASP A 143 0.22 -7.77 21.92
N GLY A 144 0.37 -7.92 20.59
CA GLY A 144 0.47 -9.20 19.90
C GLY A 144 -0.83 -10.02 19.92
N SER A 145 -1.96 -9.39 20.25
CA SER A 145 -3.25 -10.07 20.45
C SER A 145 -4.05 -10.23 19.16
N THR A 146 -3.73 -9.48 18.12
CA THR A 146 -4.46 -9.50 16.84
C THR A 146 -3.67 -10.12 15.70
N VAL A 147 -2.34 -10.01 15.74
CA VAL A 147 -1.47 -10.49 14.67
C VAL A 147 -1.37 -12.01 14.73
N LYS A 148 -1.80 -12.67 13.65
CA LYS A 148 -1.65 -14.12 13.49
C LYS A 148 -0.21 -14.45 13.14
N ARG A 149 0.45 -15.21 14.01
CA ARG A 149 1.91 -15.38 13.95
C ARG A 149 2.42 -15.95 12.62
N TRP A 150 1.65 -16.83 11.97
CA TRP A 150 2.04 -17.49 10.72
C TRP A 150 1.49 -16.83 9.46
N LYS A 151 0.23 -16.36 9.50
CA LYS A 151 -0.50 -15.86 8.33
C LYS A 151 -0.22 -14.38 8.04
N ASP A 152 0.04 -13.59 9.07
CA ASP A 152 0.28 -12.16 8.92
C ASP A 152 1.74 -11.83 8.65
N SER A 153 1.99 -10.79 7.85
CA SER A 153 3.33 -10.23 7.68
C SER A 153 3.57 -9.19 8.78
N TRP A 154 4.47 -9.51 9.72
CA TRP A 154 4.88 -8.64 10.82
C TRP A 154 6.41 -8.49 10.93
N ILE A 155 7.17 -9.21 10.09
CA ILE A 155 8.64 -9.13 10.03
C ILE A 155 9.05 -8.27 8.83
N PRO A 156 9.75 -7.13 9.04
CA PRO A 156 10.12 -6.23 7.95
C PRO A 156 10.94 -6.91 6.84
N GLY A 157 10.51 -6.69 5.60
CA GLY A 157 11.19 -7.24 4.41
C GLY A 157 11.03 -8.75 4.23
N MET A 158 10.02 -9.36 4.87
CA MET A 158 9.70 -10.77 4.73
C MET A 158 8.22 -11.01 4.43
N CYS A 159 7.96 -12.06 3.66
CA CYS A 159 6.62 -12.64 3.53
C CYS A 159 6.18 -13.29 4.85
N PRO A 160 4.88 -13.56 5.04
CA PRO A 160 4.39 -14.28 6.20
C PRO A 160 5.18 -15.56 6.46
N LEU A 161 5.41 -15.90 7.73
CA LEU A 161 6.21 -17.06 8.13
C LEU A 161 5.68 -18.37 7.55
N ALA A 162 4.36 -18.48 7.35
CA ALA A 162 3.74 -19.61 6.67
C ALA A 162 4.39 -19.94 5.31
N SER A 163 4.82 -18.93 4.55
CA SER A 163 5.47 -19.15 3.24
C SER A 163 6.87 -19.79 3.33
N LYS A 164 7.45 -19.87 4.52
CA LYS A 164 8.80 -20.42 4.77
C LYS A 164 8.78 -21.81 5.38
N ILE A 165 7.62 -22.29 5.81
CA ILE A 165 7.50 -23.58 6.49
C ILE A 165 7.09 -24.63 5.46
N PRO A 166 7.81 -25.75 5.34
CA PRO A 166 7.54 -26.77 4.33
C PRO A 166 6.25 -27.57 4.60
N PHE A 167 5.79 -27.70 5.85
CA PHE A 167 4.59 -28.46 6.21
C PHE A 167 3.76 -27.80 7.33
N PHE A 168 2.45 -27.65 7.09
CA PHE A 168 1.49 -27.02 8.03
C PHE A 168 0.77 -27.99 8.97
N SER A 169 0.97 -29.30 8.80
CA SER A 169 0.05 -30.32 9.34
C SER A 169 -0.10 -30.33 10.87
N ASN A 170 0.84 -29.74 11.61
CA ASN A 170 0.83 -29.68 13.07
C ASN A 170 0.84 -28.25 13.63
N LEU A 171 0.63 -27.24 12.78
CA LEU A 171 0.67 -25.84 13.18
C LEU A 171 -0.73 -25.32 13.40
N ASP A 172 -1.02 -24.87 14.62
CA ASP A 172 -2.15 -23.99 14.83
C ASP A 172 -1.86 -22.65 14.12
N LEU A 173 -2.69 -22.37 13.12
CA LEU A 173 -2.55 -21.25 12.19
C LEU A 173 -3.28 -20.00 12.66
N ASP A 174 -4.08 -20.09 13.71
CA ASP A 174 -4.87 -18.99 14.25
C ASP A 174 -4.32 -18.46 15.58
N CYS A 175 -3.24 -19.03 16.12
CA CYS A 175 -2.57 -18.47 17.28
C CYS A 175 -1.85 -17.14 17.00
N CYS A 176 -1.89 -16.30 18.03
CA CYS A 176 -1.42 -14.92 17.97
C CYS A 176 0.05 -14.80 18.35
N VAL A 177 0.68 -13.68 17.98
CA VAL A 177 2.11 -13.43 18.30
C VAL A 177 2.37 -13.39 19.80
N LYS A 178 1.41 -12.95 20.62
CA LYS A 178 1.53 -12.94 22.09
C LYS A 178 1.86 -14.31 22.69
N GLU A 179 1.45 -15.39 22.03
CA GLU A 179 1.69 -16.76 22.49
C GLU A 179 3.13 -17.23 22.25
N PHE A 180 3.92 -16.47 21.49
CA PHE A 180 5.36 -16.69 21.31
C PHE A 180 6.23 -15.94 22.34
N VAL A 181 5.62 -15.24 23.28
CA VAL A 181 6.34 -14.53 24.33
C VAL A 181 6.20 -15.30 25.64
N ASN A 182 7.32 -15.61 26.27
CA ASN A 182 7.37 -16.25 27.59
C ASN A 182 6.79 -15.30 28.65
N LEU A 183 6.44 -15.84 29.82
CA LEU A 183 5.96 -15.04 30.96
C LEU A 183 6.98 -13.96 31.38
N ASP A 184 8.26 -14.18 31.10
CA ASP A 184 9.36 -13.23 31.37
C ASP A 184 9.43 -12.08 30.35
N GLY A 185 8.54 -12.03 29.36
CA GLY A 185 8.50 -10.96 28.36
C GLY A 185 9.51 -11.11 27.22
N ILE A 186 10.15 -12.29 27.09
CA ILE A 186 11.15 -12.59 26.06
C ILE A 186 10.57 -13.56 25.03
N TRP A 187 11.02 -13.48 23.78
CA TRP A 187 10.70 -14.47 22.75
C TRP A 187 11.00 -15.90 23.19
N ASN A 188 10.05 -16.81 22.95
CA ASN A 188 10.26 -18.24 23.10
C ASN A 188 11.08 -18.79 21.91
N LEU A 189 12.40 -18.70 22.01
CA LEU A 189 13.33 -19.12 20.94
C LEU A 189 13.29 -20.62 20.67
N GLU A 190 13.02 -21.44 21.69
CA GLU A 190 12.92 -22.89 21.55
C GLU A 190 11.79 -23.25 20.59
N MET A 191 10.63 -22.58 20.72
CA MET A 191 9.53 -22.77 19.79
C MET A 191 9.88 -22.33 18.36
N PHE A 192 10.65 -21.26 18.17
CA PHE A 192 11.03 -20.82 16.83
C PHE A 192 11.98 -21.79 16.13
N ARG A 193 12.94 -22.38 16.86
CA ARG A 193 13.93 -23.32 16.32
C ARG A 193 13.35 -24.62 15.77
N VAL A 194 12.15 -25.00 16.21
CA VAL A 194 11.44 -26.18 15.69
C VAL A 194 11.00 -25.98 14.24
N TRP A 195 10.64 -24.74 13.86
CA TRP A 195 9.96 -24.46 12.59
C TRP A 195 10.72 -23.54 11.65
N LEU A 196 11.67 -22.74 12.17
CA LEU A 196 12.33 -21.67 11.44
C LEU A 196 13.85 -21.87 11.39
N LEU A 197 14.44 -21.40 10.30
CA LEU A 197 15.89 -21.31 10.12
C LEU A 197 16.47 -20.16 10.97
N GLU A 198 17.73 -20.28 11.36
CA GLU A 198 18.40 -19.34 12.28
C GLU A 198 18.45 -17.90 11.73
N ASP A 199 18.48 -17.71 10.41
CA ASP A 199 18.45 -16.38 9.77
C ASP A 199 17.10 -15.67 10.00
N VAL A 200 16.00 -16.41 10.01
CA VAL A 200 14.66 -15.89 10.32
C VAL A 200 14.54 -15.58 11.81
N ILE A 201 15.09 -16.45 12.66
CA ILE A 201 15.09 -16.26 14.11
C ILE A 201 15.87 -15.00 14.49
N CYS A 202 17.05 -14.77 13.90
CA CYS A 202 17.82 -13.54 14.11
C CYS A 202 17.00 -12.28 13.83
N ARG A 203 16.18 -12.30 12.77
CA ARG A 203 15.29 -11.17 12.43
C ARG A 203 14.18 -11.00 13.45
N ILE A 204 13.56 -12.08 13.91
CA ILE A 204 12.51 -12.04 14.95
C ILE A 204 13.07 -11.45 16.24
N VAL A 205 14.26 -11.88 16.66
CA VAL A 205 14.93 -11.38 17.89
C VAL A 205 15.23 -9.88 17.81
N SER A 206 15.46 -9.34 16.61
CA SER A 206 15.64 -7.89 16.41
C SER A 206 14.37 -7.06 16.61
N ILE A 207 13.19 -7.71 16.64
CA ILE A 207 11.90 -7.07 16.89
C ILE A 207 11.61 -7.19 18.40
N PRO A 208 11.20 -6.11 19.07
CA PRO A 208 10.82 -6.20 20.48
C PRO A 208 9.66 -7.19 20.65
N PRO A 209 9.71 -8.08 21.66
CA PRO A 209 8.58 -8.96 22.00
C PRO A 209 7.30 -8.16 22.28
N SER A 210 6.16 -8.75 21.95
CA SER A 210 4.86 -8.16 22.32
C SER A 210 4.71 -8.11 23.83
N HIS A 211 4.15 -7.02 24.35
CA HIS A 211 3.96 -6.81 25.79
C HIS A 211 2.50 -6.45 26.10
N PRO A 212 1.87 -7.00 27.15
CA PRO A 212 0.45 -6.71 27.47
C PRO A 212 0.15 -5.21 27.68
N ASP A 213 1.08 -4.47 28.29
CA ASP A 213 0.95 -3.03 28.51
C ASP A 213 1.33 -2.17 27.29
N ALA A 214 1.70 -2.80 26.17
CA ALA A 214 1.99 -2.07 24.94
C ALA A 214 0.70 -1.53 24.31
N ARG A 215 0.88 -0.66 23.31
CA ARG A 215 -0.25 -0.21 22.48
C ARG A 215 -0.81 -1.40 21.70
N PRO A 216 -2.09 -1.35 21.27
CA PRO A 216 -2.63 -2.36 20.38
C PRO A 216 -1.80 -2.49 19.10
N ASP A 217 -1.73 -3.70 18.57
CA ASP A 217 -1.16 -3.97 17.25
C ASP A 217 -1.72 -3.04 16.16
N ARG A 218 -0.87 -2.64 15.21
CA ARG A 218 -1.26 -1.67 14.16
C ARG A 218 -0.75 -2.10 12.81
N VAL A 219 -1.59 -1.93 11.79
CA VAL A 219 -1.13 -2.04 10.40
C VAL A 219 -0.45 -0.75 9.98
N ILE A 220 0.77 -0.87 9.46
CA ILE A 220 1.59 0.24 8.98
C ILE A 220 1.94 0.06 7.50
N TRP A 221 2.38 1.14 6.87
CA TRP A 221 2.78 1.15 5.46
C TRP A 221 4.24 0.70 5.31
N ALA A 222 4.47 -0.48 4.72
CA ALA A 222 5.79 -1.10 4.65
C ALA A 222 6.79 -0.33 3.77
N GLN A 223 6.31 0.49 2.83
CA GLN A 223 7.16 1.27 1.91
C GLN A 223 7.56 2.65 2.49
N SER A 224 7.55 2.81 3.81
CA SER A 224 8.03 3.99 4.52
C SER A 224 8.73 3.59 5.82
N TYR A 225 9.88 4.20 6.10
CA TYR A 225 10.62 3.97 7.35
C TYR A 225 9.81 4.33 8.61
N SER A 226 8.94 5.33 8.53
CA SER A 226 8.08 5.72 9.65
C SER A 226 6.81 4.88 9.78
N GLY A 227 6.55 3.96 8.84
CA GLY A 227 5.27 3.27 8.73
C GLY A 227 4.10 4.16 8.27
N ALA A 228 4.34 5.46 8.04
CA ALA A 228 3.31 6.39 7.59
C ALA A 228 3.00 6.24 6.10
N PHE A 229 1.72 6.21 5.77
CA PHE A 229 1.27 6.20 4.38
C PHE A 229 1.42 7.58 3.73
N SER A 230 1.91 7.60 2.49
CA SER A 230 1.83 8.78 1.63
C SER A 230 1.49 8.36 0.20
N ILE A 231 0.80 9.23 -0.54
CA ILE A 231 0.49 9.00 -1.96
C ILE A 231 1.79 8.82 -2.75
N ARG A 232 2.84 9.57 -2.39
CA ARG A 232 4.15 9.50 -3.02
C ARG A 232 4.80 8.12 -2.84
N SER A 233 4.86 7.60 -1.62
CA SER A 233 5.44 6.27 -1.36
C SER A 233 4.65 5.16 -2.04
N ALA A 234 3.31 5.24 -2.04
CA ALA A 234 2.45 4.32 -2.77
C ALA A 234 2.67 4.36 -4.29
N TYR A 235 2.80 5.54 -4.88
CA TYR A 235 3.10 5.69 -6.30
C TYR A 235 4.43 5.02 -6.70
N TRP A 236 5.47 5.16 -5.89
CA TRP A 236 6.77 4.54 -6.18
C TRP A 236 6.78 3.03 -5.93
N ALA A 237 5.99 2.54 -4.98
CA ALA A 237 5.77 1.11 -4.79
C ALA A 237 5.20 0.46 -6.06
N LEU A 238 4.23 1.13 -6.70
CA LEU A 238 3.63 0.69 -7.98
C LEU A 238 4.55 0.80 -9.20
N LYS A 239 5.71 1.45 -9.07
CA LYS A 239 6.68 1.62 -10.16
C LYS A 239 7.85 0.63 -10.07
N LYS A 240 8.04 -0.03 -8.92
CA LYS A 240 9.06 -1.07 -8.79
C LYS A 240 8.65 -2.24 -9.69
N PRO A 241 9.54 -2.75 -10.57
CA PRO A 241 9.28 -4.00 -11.27
C PRO A 241 9.15 -5.11 -10.23
N THR A 242 8.06 -5.87 -10.33
CA THR A 242 7.84 -7.14 -9.59
C THR A 242 8.84 -8.18 -10.02
#